data_AF-A0A9D6F5N5-F1
#
_entry.id   AF-A0A9D6F5N5-F1
#
_cell.length_a   1.000
_cell.length_b   1.000
_cell.length_c   1.000
_cell.angle_alpha   90.00
_cell.angle_beta   90.00
_cell.angle_gamma   90.00
#
_symmetry.space_group_name_H-M   'P 1'
#
loop_
_entity.id
_entity.type
_entity.pdbx_description
1 polymer ?
#
loop_
_entity_poly.entity_id
_entity_poly.type
_entity_poly.pdbx_seq_one_letter_code
_entity_poly.pdbx_strand_id
1 'polypeptide(L)'
;MANDSGPSLEVNASQRVWIWLAFLCAAATLAGSLGLSYGLGLKACPLCFYQRTFIMSLVAVLGIGLLTPAGRGARLAWLALPLAVAGLGVASFHVFLELSGKLECPAGVIGAGTAPQQSMAMFLLLTSLLVAGLVREPSCFLSIGSSLLIGLLLALASSTSNPPMPSPPDRPYPGPPEICRPPYRTP
;
A
#
# COMPACT_ATOMS: atom_id res chain seq x y z
N MET A 1 50.39 5.98 -5.74
CA MET A 1 49.40 5.47 -4.77
C MET A 1 48.23 6.43 -4.78
N ALA A 2 47.25 6.18 -5.64
CA ALA A 2 46.04 6.99 -5.70
C ALA A 2 45.20 6.69 -4.46
N ASN A 3 44.83 7.75 -3.75
CA ASN A 3 43.95 7.70 -2.60
C ASN A 3 42.54 7.36 -3.09
N ASP A 4 42.15 6.09 -2.97
CA ASP A 4 40.79 5.60 -3.19
C ASP A 4 39.88 6.10 -2.06
N SER A 5 39.61 7.41 -2.04
CA SER A 5 38.49 7.96 -1.27
C SER A 5 37.21 7.76 -2.09
N GLY A 6 36.82 6.49 -2.26
CA GLY A 6 35.46 6.17 -2.67
C GLY A 6 34.49 6.70 -1.60
N PRO A 7 33.31 7.23 -1.97
CA PRO A 7 32.30 7.60 -0.98
C PRO A 7 31.90 6.34 -0.23
N SER A 8 32.48 6.19 0.96
CA SER A 8 32.27 5.08 1.87
C SER A 8 30.78 4.97 2.17
N LEU A 9 30.32 3.73 2.04
CA LEU A 9 28.99 3.20 2.28
C LEU A 9 28.56 3.34 3.75
N GLU A 10 28.68 4.53 4.34
CA GLU A 10 28.01 4.86 5.60
C GLU A 10 26.52 5.04 5.30
N VAL A 11 25.83 3.91 5.20
CA VAL A 11 24.38 3.88 5.31
C VAL A 11 24.04 4.45 6.68
N ASN A 12 23.61 5.71 6.68
CA ASN A 12 23.19 6.47 7.86
C ASN A 12 22.30 5.58 8.74
N ALA A 13 22.66 5.42 10.01
CA ALA A 13 21.89 4.62 10.96
C ALA A 13 20.40 5.02 10.98
N SER A 14 20.12 6.31 10.78
CA SER A 14 18.77 6.86 10.64
C SER A 14 17.99 6.26 9.46
N GLN A 15 18.62 6.01 8.31
CA GLN A 15 17.96 5.45 7.13
C GLN A 15 17.57 3.99 7.32
N ARG A 16 18.39 3.22 8.05
CA ARG A 16 18.03 1.85 8.42
C ARG A 16 16.80 1.80 9.31
N VAL A 17 16.68 2.74 10.24
CA VAL A 17 15.50 2.82 11.12
C VAL A 17 14.23 3.01 10.30
N TRP A 18 14.22 3.94 9.33
CA TRP A 18 13.05 4.15 8.46
C TRP A 18 12.68 2.90 7.65
N ILE A 19 13.65 2.18 7.10
CA ILE A 19 13.41 0.95 6.33
C ILE A 19 12.87 -0.16 7.24
N TRP A 20 13.42 -0.34 8.44
CA TRP A 20 12.91 -1.31 9.41
C TRP A 20 11.48 -0.98 9.85
N LEU A 21 11.19 0.29 10.15
CA LEU A 21 9.83 0.75 10.48
C LEU A 21 8.86 0.50 9.31
N ALA A 22 9.26 0.83 8.09
CA ALA A 22 8.46 0.57 6.89
C ALA A 22 8.22 -0.94 6.70
N PHE A 23 9.23 -1.78 6.90
CA PHE A 23 9.09 -3.24 6.79
C PHE A 23 8.13 -3.80 7.84
N LEU A 24 8.30 -3.44 9.12
CA LEU A 24 7.44 -3.90 10.20
C LEU A 24 5.99 -3.43 9.99
N CYS A 25 5.81 -2.18 9.57
CA CYS A 25 4.52 -1.63 9.20
C CYS A 25 3.88 -2.40 8.04
N ALA A 26 4.66 -2.72 7.00
CA ALA A 26 4.18 -3.45 5.84
C ALA A 26 3.79 -4.89 6.20
N ALA A 27 4.62 -5.57 7.01
CA ALA A 27 4.34 -6.92 7.51
C ALA A 27 3.09 -6.96 8.39
N ALA A 28 2.92 -5.99 9.29
CA ALA A 28 1.72 -5.86 10.11
C ALA A 28 0.46 -5.59 9.25
N THR A 29 0.58 -4.74 8.22
CA THR A 29 -0.51 -4.46 7.27
C THR A 29 -0.91 -5.72 6.50
N LEU A 30 0.07 -6.49 6.01
CA LEU A 30 -0.18 -7.75 5.32
C LEU A 30 -0.82 -8.78 6.25
N ALA A 31 -0.31 -8.94 7.47
CA ALA A 31 -0.87 -9.83 8.47
C ALA A 31 -2.32 -9.47 8.81
N GLY A 32 -2.62 -8.18 9.00
CA GLY A 32 -3.98 -7.69 9.19
C GLY A 32 -4.90 -7.99 7.99
N SER A 33 -4.43 -7.72 6.77
CA SER A 33 -5.19 -8.01 5.55
C SER A 33 -5.51 -9.50 5.40
N LEU A 34 -4.57 -10.38 5.72
CA LEU A 34 -4.77 -11.83 5.67
C LEU A 34 -5.64 -12.33 6.83
N GLY A 35 -5.49 -11.74 8.03
CA GLY A 35 -6.32 -12.05 9.20
C GLY A 35 -7.80 -11.77 8.96
N LEU A 36 -8.15 -10.71 8.22
CA LEU A 36 -9.53 -10.46 7.81
C LEU A 36 -10.11 -11.60 6.95
N SER A 37 -9.32 -12.17 6.05
CA SER A 37 -9.78 -13.26 5.19
C SER A 37 -9.82 -14.61 5.91
N TYR A 38 -8.78 -14.96 6.66
CA TYR A 38 -8.70 -16.27 7.32
C TYR A 38 -9.48 -16.32 8.63
N GLY A 39 -9.55 -15.21 9.37
CA GLY A 39 -10.23 -15.15 10.67
C GLY A 39 -11.71 -14.80 10.59
N LEU A 40 -12.09 -13.88 9.70
CA LEU A 40 -13.48 -13.40 9.58
C LEU A 40 -14.18 -13.85 8.28
N GLY A 41 -13.52 -14.64 7.43
CA GLY A 41 -14.11 -15.13 6.18
C GLY A 41 -14.33 -14.06 5.11
N LEU A 42 -13.77 -12.85 5.29
CA LEU A 42 -13.99 -11.74 4.35
C LEU A 42 -13.30 -11.99 3.01
N LYS A 43 -14.06 -11.79 1.93
CA LYS A 43 -13.56 -11.96 0.56
C LYS A 43 -12.99 -10.64 0.06
N ALA A 44 -11.78 -10.70 -0.49
CA ALA A 44 -11.18 -9.54 -1.13
C ALA A 44 -11.91 -9.21 -2.43
N CYS A 45 -12.44 -8.00 -2.56
CA CYS A 45 -12.87 -7.48 -3.85
C CYS A 45 -11.66 -7.21 -4.77
N PRO A 46 -11.86 -6.99 -6.08
CA PRO A 46 -10.76 -6.72 -7.01
C PRO A 46 -9.83 -5.58 -6.56
N LEU A 47 -10.36 -4.48 -6.04
CA LEU A 47 -9.56 -3.36 -5.52
C LEU A 47 -8.74 -3.74 -4.28
N CYS A 48 -9.34 -4.47 -3.32
CA CYS A 48 -8.62 -5.00 -2.17
C CYS A 48 -7.52 -5.99 -2.59
N PHE A 49 -7.75 -6.77 -3.65
CA PHE A 49 -6.75 -7.69 -4.17
C PHE A 49 -5.52 -6.95 -4.70
N TYR A 50 -5.69 -5.87 -5.46
CA TYR A 50 -4.57 -5.02 -5.90
C TYR A 50 -3.81 -4.42 -4.71
N GLN A 51 -4.52 -3.88 -3.72
CA GLN A 51 -3.90 -3.37 -2.50
C GLN A 51 -3.09 -4.46 -1.77
N ARG A 52 -3.62 -5.69 -1.69
CA ARG A 52 -2.93 -6.83 -1.10
C ARG A 52 -1.67 -7.21 -1.90
N THR A 53 -1.75 -7.18 -3.22
CA THR A 53 -0.59 -7.45 -4.09
C THR A 53 0.51 -6.43 -3.88
N PHE A 54 0.18 -5.13 -3.84
CA PHE A 54 1.18 -4.09 -3.58
C PHE A 54 1.84 -4.23 -2.21
N ILE A 55 1.08 -4.54 -1.15
CA ILE A 55 1.69 -4.72 0.18
C ILE A 55 2.54 -6.00 0.25
N MET A 56 2.13 -7.10 -0.41
CA MET A 56 2.95 -8.32 -0.51
C MET A 56 4.27 -8.04 -1.24
N SER A 57 4.22 -7.32 -2.35
CA SER A 57 5.42 -6.89 -3.07
C SER A 57 6.30 -5.98 -2.22
N LEU A 58 5.70 -5.06 -1.45
CA LEU A 58 6.44 -4.17 -0.56
C LEU A 58 7.18 -4.94 0.55
N VAL A 59 6.50 -5.91 1.18
CA VAL A 59 7.11 -6.81 2.18
C VAL A 59 8.26 -7.61 1.56
N ALA A 60 8.08 -8.13 0.35
CA ALA A 60 9.12 -8.89 -0.34
C ALA A 60 10.35 -8.03 -0.66
N VAL A 61 10.15 -6.85 -1.25
CA VAL A 61 11.24 -5.92 -1.61
C VAL A 61 11.99 -5.47 -0.36
N LEU A 62 11.29 -4.99 0.67
CA LEU A 62 11.90 -4.52 1.91
C LEU A 62 12.58 -5.66 2.68
N GLY A 63 11.95 -6.84 2.74
CA GLY A 63 12.50 -8.01 3.43
C GLY A 63 13.79 -8.51 2.78
N ILE A 64 13.79 -8.72 1.46
CA ILE A 64 15.01 -9.14 0.73
C ILE A 64 16.09 -8.06 0.83
N GLY A 65 15.70 -6.78 0.73
CA GLY A 65 16.63 -5.66 0.86
C GLY A 65 17.29 -5.57 2.24
N LEU A 66 16.57 -5.90 3.31
CA LEU A 66 17.12 -5.95 4.67
C LEU A 66 18.05 -7.14 4.91
N LEU A 67 17.78 -8.28 4.26
CA LEU A 67 18.59 -9.50 4.37
C LEU A 67 19.88 -9.45 3.54
N THR A 68 19.95 -8.58 2.53
CA THR A 68 21.09 -8.50 1.62
C THR A 68 22.03 -7.33 1.96
N PRO A 69 23.36 -7.51 1.86
CA PRO A 69 24.32 -6.40 2.06
C PRO A 69 24.12 -5.25 1.07
N ALA A 70 23.60 -5.55 -0.13
CA ALA A 70 23.36 -4.60 -1.21
C ALA A 70 22.08 -3.74 -1.04
N GLY A 71 21.14 -4.14 -0.19
CA GLY A 71 19.88 -3.44 0.04
C GLY A 71 19.92 -2.36 1.12
N ARG A 72 21.11 -2.00 1.61
CA ARG A 72 21.27 -1.04 2.70
C ARG A 72 21.29 0.38 2.11
N GLY A 73 20.22 1.15 2.31
CA GLY A 73 20.18 2.59 2.06
C GLY A 73 19.09 3.07 1.10
N ALA A 74 19.26 4.29 0.59
CA ALA A 74 18.29 5.03 -0.23
C ALA A 74 17.68 4.26 -1.39
N ARG A 75 18.47 3.42 -2.06
CA ARG A 75 18.04 2.67 -3.24
C ARG A 75 16.88 1.72 -2.91
N LEU A 76 16.89 1.12 -1.72
CA LEU A 76 15.80 0.25 -1.29
C LEU A 76 14.50 1.05 -1.06
N ALA A 77 14.60 2.22 -0.43
CA ALA A 77 13.46 3.11 -0.28
C ALA A 77 12.93 3.59 -1.64
N TRP A 78 13.82 3.89 -2.59
CA TRP A 78 13.45 4.27 -3.95
C TRP A 78 12.78 3.12 -4.72
N LEU A 79 13.22 1.87 -4.55
CA LEU A 79 12.57 0.70 -5.15
C LEU A 79 11.21 0.39 -4.52
N ALA A 80 11.05 0.63 -3.21
CA ALA A 80 9.82 0.34 -2.49
C ALA A 80 8.75 1.44 -2.67
N LEU A 81 9.15 2.71 -2.78
CA LEU A 81 8.23 3.85 -2.81
C LEU A 81 7.16 3.78 -3.94
N PRO A 82 7.46 3.40 -5.19
CA PRO A 82 6.45 3.27 -6.23
C PRO A 82 5.34 2.28 -5.87
N LEU A 83 5.67 1.19 -5.18
CA LEU A 83 4.69 0.19 -4.74
C LEU A 83 3.79 0.73 -3.62
N ALA A 84 4.36 1.49 -2.68
CA ALA A 84 3.59 2.15 -1.62
C ALA A 84 2.65 3.22 -2.19
N VAL A 85 3.13 4.03 -3.14
CA VAL A 85 2.33 5.03 -3.85
C VAL A 85 1.22 4.37 -4.69
N ALA A 86 1.53 3.28 -5.37
CA ALA A 86 0.53 2.54 -6.15
C ALA A 86 -0.59 1.99 -5.25
N GLY A 87 -0.22 1.36 -4.13
CA GLY A 87 -1.17 0.90 -3.12
C GLY A 87 -2.00 2.03 -2.53
N LEU A 88 -1.38 3.18 -2.23
CA LEU A 88 -2.08 4.38 -1.76
C LEU A 88 -3.08 4.91 -2.78
N GLY A 89 -2.71 4.95 -4.07
CA GLY A 89 -3.59 5.40 -5.14
C GLY A 89 -4.83 4.51 -5.30
N VAL A 90 -4.63 3.18 -5.32
CA VAL A 90 -5.75 2.22 -5.37
C VAL A 90 -6.61 2.30 -4.11
N ALA A 91 -6.01 2.46 -2.93
CA ALA A 91 -6.75 2.61 -1.68
C ALA A 91 -7.58 3.91 -1.64
N SER A 92 -7.00 5.02 -2.13
CA SER A 92 -7.70 6.30 -2.22
C SER A 92 -8.88 6.24 -3.19
N PHE A 93 -8.71 5.59 -4.35
CA PHE A 93 -9.80 5.35 -5.29
C PHE A 93 -10.90 4.47 -4.68
N HIS A 94 -10.51 3.44 -3.91
CA HIS A 94 -11.46 2.57 -3.24
C HIS A 94 -12.28 3.31 -2.18
N VAL A 95 -11.63 4.12 -1.32
CA VAL A 95 -12.31 4.97 -0.34
C VAL A 95 -13.20 6.00 -1.04
N PHE A 96 -12.77 6.55 -2.18
CA PHE A 96 -13.62 7.45 -2.97
C PHE A 96 -14.92 6.77 -3.46
N LEU A 97 -14.84 5.51 -3.93
CA LEU A 97 -16.03 4.75 -4.33
C LEU A 97 -16.96 4.45 -3.15
N GLU A 98 -16.39 4.21 -1.97
CA GLU A 98 -17.15 4.04 -0.74
C GLU A 98 -17.87 5.33 -0.32
N LEU A 99 -17.12 6.44 -0.21
CA LEU A 99 -17.67 7.73 0.19
C LEU A 99 -18.67 8.31 -0.81
N SER A 100 -18.54 7.98 -2.10
CA SER A 100 -19.53 8.34 -3.12
C SER A 100 -20.78 7.44 -3.11
N GLY A 101 -20.86 6.48 -2.19
CA GLY A 101 -21.98 5.56 -2.04
C GLY A 101 -22.11 4.57 -3.19
N LYS A 102 -21.04 4.34 -3.96
CA LYS A 102 -20.98 3.32 -5.00
C LYS A 102 -20.64 1.94 -4.41
N LEU A 103 -19.98 1.92 -3.26
CA LEU A 103 -19.64 0.69 -2.53
C LEU A 103 -19.99 0.83 -1.05
N GLU A 104 -20.45 -0.27 -0.46
CA GLU A 104 -20.41 -0.53 0.97
C GLU A 104 -19.37 -1.62 1.24
N CYS A 105 -18.53 -1.44 2.27
CA CYS A 105 -17.41 -2.32 2.57
C CYS A 105 -17.43 -2.82 4.02
N PRO A 106 -16.85 -4.00 4.30
CA PRO A 106 -16.72 -4.52 5.66
C PRO A 106 -15.89 -3.60 6.57
N ALA A 107 -16.16 -3.69 7.87
CA ALA A 107 -15.29 -3.13 8.90
C ALA A 107 -13.87 -3.70 8.80
N GLY A 108 -12.86 -2.87 9.11
CA GLY A 108 -11.48 -3.34 9.14
C GLY A 108 -11.09 -3.98 10.48
N VAL A 109 -9.82 -4.35 10.61
CA VAL A 109 -9.28 -5.16 11.73
C VAL A 109 -9.54 -4.52 13.10
N ILE A 110 -9.36 -3.20 13.20
CA ILE A 110 -9.47 -2.47 14.48
C ILE A 110 -10.91 -2.07 14.84
N GLY A 111 -11.91 -2.46 14.03
CA GLY A 111 -13.32 -2.08 14.24
C GLY A 111 -13.64 -0.59 14.06
N ALA A 112 -12.62 0.25 13.83
CA ALA A 112 -12.77 1.67 13.52
C ALA A 112 -12.65 1.89 12.00
N GLY A 113 -13.73 2.35 11.38
CA GLY A 113 -13.81 2.53 9.93
C GLY A 113 -13.79 1.22 9.15
N THR A 114 -13.79 1.34 7.83
CA THR A 114 -13.86 0.18 6.93
C THR A 114 -12.48 -0.34 6.55
N ALA A 115 -12.43 -1.58 6.05
CA ALA A 115 -11.20 -2.20 5.56
C ALA A 115 -10.43 -1.33 4.55
N PRO A 116 -11.06 -0.71 3.52
CA PRO A 116 -10.33 0.17 2.60
C PRO A 116 -9.80 1.46 3.26
N GLN A 117 -10.50 2.02 4.24
CA GLN A 117 -10.03 3.22 4.96
C GLN A 117 -8.78 2.92 5.79
N GLN A 118 -8.76 1.79 6.50
CA GLN A 118 -7.57 1.35 7.24
C GLN A 118 -6.40 1.08 6.29
N SER A 119 -6.65 0.43 5.15
CA SER A 119 -5.64 0.19 4.12
C SER A 119 -5.04 1.50 3.59
N MET A 120 -5.88 2.50 3.29
CA MET A 120 -5.43 3.83 2.85
C MET A 120 -4.52 4.49 3.90
N ALA A 121 -4.91 4.45 5.18
CA ALA A 121 -4.11 5.00 6.26
C ALA A 121 -2.73 4.32 6.38
N MET A 122 -2.68 2.98 6.25
CA MET A 122 -1.42 2.25 6.29
C MET A 122 -0.52 2.55 5.09
N PHE A 123 -1.08 2.65 3.88
CA PHE A 123 -0.30 3.04 2.69
C PHE A 123 0.19 4.48 2.74
N LEU A 124 -0.58 5.39 3.35
CA LEU A 124 -0.14 6.76 3.61
C LEU A 124 1.05 6.78 4.58
N LEU A 125 0.96 6.00 5.66
CA LEU A 125 2.04 5.86 6.63
C LEU A 125 3.30 5.27 5.97
N LEU A 126 3.17 4.18 5.22
CA LEU A 126 4.28 3.55 4.50
C LEU A 126 4.95 4.50 3.51
N THR A 127 4.14 5.22 2.72
CA THR A 127 4.65 6.24 1.79
C THR A 127 5.43 7.30 2.53
N SER A 128 4.90 7.78 3.66
CA SER A 128 5.54 8.81 4.50
C SER A 128 6.86 8.34 5.11
N LEU A 129 6.92 7.10 5.62
CA LEU A 129 8.15 6.50 6.15
C LEU A 129 9.23 6.36 5.08
N LEU A 130 8.85 5.92 3.88
CA LEU A 130 9.78 5.76 2.76
C LEU A 130 10.28 7.11 2.23
N VAL A 131 9.40 8.12 2.13
CA VAL A 131 9.78 9.49 1.79
C VAL A 131 10.72 10.07 2.85
N ALA A 132 10.44 9.90 4.15
CA ALA A 132 11.34 10.34 5.22
C ALA A 132 12.75 9.71 5.14
N GLY A 133 12.84 8.49 4.62
CA GLY A 133 14.11 7.81 4.31
C GLY A 133 14.83 8.34 3.07
N LEU A 134 14.14 9.05 2.16
CA LEU A 134 14.67 9.58 0.91
C LEU A 134 14.96 11.10 0.95
N VAL A 135 14.28 11.88 1.77
CA VAL A 135 14.43 13.36 1.80
C VAL A 135 15.85 13.84 2.15
N ARG A 136 16.66 12.99 2.78
CA ARG A 136 18.05 13.30 3.14
C ARG A 136 19.06 12.98 2.02
N GLU A 137 18.59 12.41 0.91
CA GLU A 137 19.44 12.00 -0.21
C GLU A 137 19.62 13.14 -1.23
N PRO A 138 20.80 13.29 -1.84
CA PRO A 138 21.03 14.32 -2.84
C PRO A 138 20.15 14.16 -4.08
N SER A 139 19.74 12.93 -4.40
CA SER A 139 18.85 12.61 -5.52
C SER A 139 17.37 12.56 -5.14
N CYS A 140 16.97 13.10 -3.97
CA CYS A 140 15.62 12.92 -3.43
C CYS A 140 14.51 13.36 -4.40
N PHE A 141 14.67 14.48 -5.10
CA PHE A 141 13.69 14.97 -6.06
C PHE A 141 13.46 13.99 -7.21
N LEU A 142 14.54 13.44 -7.78
CA LEU A 142 14.44 12.46 -8.85
C LEU A 142 13.84 11.15 -8.33
N SER A 143 14.29 10.68 -7.17
CA SER A 143 13.81 9.43 -6.58
C SER A 143 12.33 9.49 -6.22
N ILE A 144 11.89 10.56 -5.53
CA ILE A 144 10.49 10.78 -5.16
C ILE A 144 9.66 11.04 -6.40
N GLY A 145 10.09 11.94 -7.30
CA GLY A 145 9.35 12.29 -8.51
C GLY A 145 9.11 11.10 -9.44
N SER A 146 10.15 10.31 -9.72
CA SER A 146 10.01 9.09 -10.51
C SER A 146 9.12 8.04 -9.82
N SER A 147 9.21 7.91 -8.49
CA SER A 147 8.35 6.98 -7.75
C SER A 147 6.89 7.38 -7.75
N LEU A 148 6.60 8.68 -7.64
CA LEU A 148 5.25 9.21 -7.73
C LEU A 148 4.66 8.95 -9.12
N LEU A 149 5.44 9.22 -10.18
CA LEU A 149 5.02 8.95 -11.55
C LEU A 149 4.72 7.46 -11.77
N ILE A 150 5.68 6.58 -11.46
CA ILE A 150 5.52 5.14 -11.65
C ILE A 150 4.37 4.60 -10.78
N GLY A 151 4.31 5.00 -9.52
CA GLY A 151 3.26 4.58 -8.59
C GLY A 151 1.87 5.02 -9.05
N LEU A 152 1.73 6.26 -9.56
CA LEU A 152 0.47 6.75 -10.12
C LEU A 152 0.06 5.96 -11.37
N LEU A 153 1.00 5.69 -12.28
CA LEU A 153 0.72 4.87 -13.47
C LEU A 153 0.24 3.47 -13.09
N LEU A 154 0.89 2.83 -12.11
CA LEU A 154 0.49 1.52 -11.58
C LEU A 154 -0.89 1.58 -10.91
N ALA A 155 -1.18 2.62 -10.13
CA ALA A 155 -2.47 2.81 -9.49
C ALA A 155 -3.60 2.99 -10.52
N LEU A 156 -3.37 3.80 -11.55
CA LEU A 156 -4.32 4.01 -12.63
C LEU A 156 -4.56 2.71 -13.40
N ALA A 157 -3.49 2.05 -13.84
CA ALA A 157 -3.60 0.77 -14.56
C ALA A 157 -4.36 -0.28 -13.73
N SER A 158 -4.06 -0.40 -12.43
CA SER A 158 -4.75 -1.33 -11.54
C SER A 158 -6.22 -0.95 -11.34
N SER A 159 -6.53 0.34 -11.25
CA SER A 159 -7.90 0.83 -11.04
C SER A 159 -8.77 0.65 -12.29
N THR A 160 -8.21 0.88 -13.49
CA THR A 160 -8.93 0.73 -14.76
C THR A 160 -9.04 -0.72 -15.24
N SER A 161 -8.17 -1.62 -14.77
CA SER A 161 -8.21 -3.04 -15.13
C SER A 161 -9.23 -3.85 -14.34
N ASN A 162 -9.95 -3.23 -13.39
CA ASN A 162 -10.97 -3.92 -12.61
C ASN A 162 -12.17 -4.30 -13.48
N PRO A 163 -12.79 -5.47 -13.24
CA PRO A 163 -14.05 -5.79 -13.87
C PRO A 163 -15.11 -4.74 -13.48
N PRO A 164 -16.10 -4.48 -14.36
CA PRO A 164 -17.18 -3.56 -14.04
C PRO A 164 -17.92 -4.04 -12.79
N MET A 165 -18.34 -3.09 -11.96
CA MET A 165 -19.14 -3.41 -10.77
C MET A 165 -20.46 -4.06 -11.20
N PRO A 166 -20.95 -5.07 -10.45
CA PRO A 166 -22.28 -5.62 -10.68
C PRO A 166 -23.34 -4.52 -10.47
N SER A 167 -24.52 -4.72 -11.06
CA SER A 167 -25.66 -3.83 -10.82
C SER A 167 -26.04 -3.83 -9.33
N PRO A 168 -26.57 -2.70 -8.81
CA PRO A 168 -27.16 -2.67 -7.47
C PRO A 168 -28.22 -3.76 -7.30
N PRO A 169 -28.38 -4.31 -6.08
CA PRO A 169 -29.35 -5.36 -5.84
C PRO A 169 -30.79 -4.81 -5.91
N ASP A 170 -31.75 -5.65 -6.29
CA ASP A 170 -33.18 -5.29 -6.30
C ASP A 170 -33.84 -5.35 -4.91
N ARG A 171 -33.16 -5.96 -3.93
CA ARG A 171 -33.64 -6.14 -2.56
C ARG A 171 -32.51 -5.93 -1.54
N PRO A 172 -32.83 -5.57 -0.28
CA PRO A 172 -31.83 -5.43 0.78
C PRO A 172 -31.03 -6.71 1.02
N TYR A 173 -29.77 -6.55 1.41
CA TYR A 173 -28.94 -7.68 1.82
C TYR A 173 -29.37 -8.21 3.19
N PRO A 174 -29.26 -9.54 3.42
CA PRO A 174 -29.67 -10.16 4.68
C PRO A 174 -28.71 -9.93 5.84
N GLY A 175 -27.55 -9.29 5.60
CA GLY A 175 -26.52 -9.11 6.61
C GLY A 175 -25.41 -8.13 6.19
N PRO A 176 -24.42 -7.92 7.07
CA PRO A 176 -23.31 -7.01 6.81
C PRO A 176 -22.48 -7.45 5.59
N PRO A 177 -21.74 -6.54 4.96
CA PRO A 177 -20.94 -6.87 3.78
C PRO A 177 -19.77 -7.78 4.14
N GLU A 178 -19.71 -8.98 3.55
CA GLU A 178 -18.55 -9.87 3.60
C GLU A 178 -17.51 -9.57 2.49
N ILE A 179 -17.91 -8.76 1.53
CA ILE A 179 -17.14 -8.25 0.39
C ILE A 179 -17.64 -6.84 0.08
N CYS A 180 -16.75 -5.96 -0.41
CA CYS A 180 -17.18 -4.66 -0.92
C CYS A 180 -18.14 -4.84 -2.10
N ARG A 181 -19.33 -4.25 -2.00
CA ARG A 181 -20.43 -4.44 -2.95
C ARG A 181 -21.25 -3.17 -3.13
N PRO A 182 -22.01 -3.01 -4.22
CA PRO A 182 -22.91 -1.87 -4.38
C PRO A 182 -24.02 -1.88 -3.30
N PRO A 183 -24.35 -0.75 -2.67
CA PRO A 183 -25.42 -0.70 -1.68
C PRO A 183 -26.80 -0.83 -2.34
N TYR A 184 -27.75 -1.42 -1.62
CA TYR A 184 -29.17 -1.37 -1.99
C TYR A 184 -29.69 0.06 -1.88
N ARG A 185 -30.41 0.53 -2.90
CA ARG A 185 -31.11 1.81 -2.87
C ARG A 185 -32.59 1.55 -3.12
N THR A 186 -33.45 2.08 -2.26
CA THR A 186 -34.88 2.10 -2.54
C THR A 186 -35.12 2.92 -3.82
N PRO A 187 -35.95 2.42 -4.75
CA PRO A 187 -36.32 3.15 -5.96
C PRO A 187 -37.04 4.46 -5.66
#